data_AF-A0A160PC83-F1
#
_entry.id   AF-A0A160PC83-F1
#
_cell.length_a   1.000
_cell.length_b   1.000
_cell.length_c   1.000
_cell.angle_alpha   90.00
_cell.angle_beta   90.00
_cell.angle_gamma   90.00
#
_symmetry.space_group_name_H-M   'P 1'
#
loop_
_entity.id
_entity.type
_entity.pdbx_description
1 polymer ?
#
loop_
_entity_poly.entity_id
_entity_poly.type
_entity_poly.pdbx_seq_one_letter_code
_entity_poly.pdbx_strand_id
1 'polypeptide(L)' 'MDDEDTIRTDIEFAVADACWRDEIAKRLGIPVVEEALTPPEMKGEPETALRLAYEERLRALRAWRRARGLG' A
#
# COMPACT_ATOMS: atom_id res chain seq x y z
N MET A 1 -0.57 13.83 21.63
CA MET A 1 0.28 13.92 20.43
C MET A 1 0.17 12.64 19.59
N ASP A 2 -0.41 11.55 20.12
CA ASP A 2 -0.57 10.27 19.41
C ASP A 2 -1.67 10.30 18.33
N ASP A 3 -2.67 11.17 18.46
CA ASP A 3 -3.78 11.26 17.49
C ASP A 3 -3.33 11.82 16.14
N GLU A 4 -2.41 12.79 16.14
CA GLU A 4 -1.91 13.42 14.91
C GLU A 4 -1.07 12.45 14.07
N ASP A 5 -0.19 11.67 14.72
CA ASP A 5 0.58 10.63 14.04
C ASP A 5 -0.29 9.46 13.56
N THR A 6 -1.35 9.13 14.29
CA THR A 6 -2.31 8.11 13.87
C THR A 6 -3.06 8.55 12.62
N ILE A 7 -3.58 9.78 12.59
CA ILE A 7 -4.28 10.35 11.42
C ILE A 7 -3.34 10.48 10.23
N ARG A 8 -2.12 10.96 10.45
CA ARG A 8 -1.11 11.10 9.39
C ARG A 8 -0.83 9.75 8.73
N THR A 9 -0.57 8.71 9.54
CA THR A 9 -0.28 7.38 9.01
C THR A 9 -1.49 6.69 8.37
N ASP A 10 -2.71 7.03 8.75
CA ASP A 10 -3.94 6.61 8.04
C ASP A 10 -3.99 7.19 6.62
N ILE A 11 -3.75 8.48 6.49
CA ILE A 11 -3.75 9.16 5.19
C ILE A 11 -2.61 8.62 4.31
N GLU A 12 -1.40 8.53 4.84
CA GLU A 12 -0.23 8.00 4.12
C GLU A 12 -0.48 6.57 3.62
N PHE A 13 -1.07 5.71 4.46
CA PHE A 13 -1.39 4.34 4.08
C PHE A 13 -2.50 4.27 3.03
N ALA A 14 -3.59 5.02 3.20
CA ALA A 14 -4.69 5.05 2.24
C ALA A 14 -4.24 5.51 0.85
N VAL A 15 -3.39 6.55 0.77
CA VAL A 15 -2.85 7.04 -0.49
C VAL A 15 -1.93 6.01 -1.15
N ALA A 16 -0.98 5.44 -0.39
CA ALA A 16 -0.05 4.45 -0.93
C ALA A 16 -0.76 3.17 -1.41
N ASP A 17 -1.79 2.74 -0.68
CA ASP A 17 -2.62 1.58 -1.05
C ASP A 17 -3.44 1.84 -2.32
N ALA A 18 -4.03 3.04 -2.47
CA ALA A 18 -4.72 3.45 -3.68
C ALA A 18 -3.81 3.51 -4.92
N CYS A 19 -2.62 4.10 -4.79
CA CYS A 19 -1.63 4.14 -5.89
C CYS A 19 -1.20 2.73 -6.32
N TRP A 20 -0.99 1.83 -5.35
CA TRP A 20 -0.64 0.44 -5.65
C TRP A 20 -1.78 -0.29 -6.38
N ARG A 21 -3.04 -0.11 -5.94
CA ARG A 21 -4.21 -0.69 -6.62
C ARG A 21 -4.38 -0.18 -8.05
N ASP A 22 -4.13 1.11 -8.28
CA ASP A 22 -4.16 1.71 -9.62
C ASP A 22 -3.13 1.06 -10.56
N GLU A 23 -1.90 0.85 -10.09
CA GLU A 23 -0.87 0.15 -10.88
C GLU A 23 -1.20 -1.31 -11.15
N ILE A 24 -1.84 -2.01 -10.21
CA ILE A 24 -2.33 -3.37 -10.47
C ILE A 24 -3.47 -3.35 -11.50
N ALA A 25 -4.42 -2.41 -11.36
CA ALA A 25 -5.55 -2.31 -12.26
C ALA A 25 -5.09 -2.04 -13.71
N LYS A 26 -4.09 -1.17 -13.90
CA LYS A 26 -3.44 -0.96 -15.21
C LYS A 26 -2.83 -2.25 -15.78
N ARG A 27 -2.23 -3.09 -14.92
CA ARG A 27 -1.58 -4.33 -15.35
C ARG A 27 -2.55 -5.46 -15.65
N LEU A 28 -3.64 -5.58 -14.88
CA LEU A 28 -4.63 -6.65 -15.02
C LEU A 28 -5.79 -6.28 -15.95
N GLY A 29 -5.96 -4.99 -16.27
CA GLY A 29 -7.09 -4.50 -17.05
C GLY A 29 -8.43 -4.55 -16.31
N ILE A 30 -8.41 -4.84 -15.00
CA ILE A 30 -9.59 -4.92 -14.14
C ILE A 30 -9.32 -4.26 -12.78
N PRO A 31 -10.33 -3.66 -12.12
CA PRO A 31 -10.19 -3.13 -10.77
C PRO A 31 -9.84 -4.24 -9.77
N VAL A 32 -8.97 -3.92 -8.81
CA VAL A 32 -8.64 -4.83 -7.69
C VAL A 32 -9.57 -4.54 -6.52
N VAL A 33 -10.26 -5.57 -6.05
CA VAL A 33 -11.08 -5.50 -4.82
C VAL A 33 -10.22 -5.61 -3.56
N GLU A 34 -10.73 -5.03 -2.48
CA GLU A 34 -10.04 -4.92 -1.18
C GLU A 34 -9.64 -6.26 -0.57
N GLU A 35 -10.42 -7.32 -0.83
CA GLU A 35 -10.20 -8.63 -0.21
C GLU A 35 -9.19 -9.53 -0.94
N ALA A 36 -8.54 -9.06 -2.01
CA ALA A 36 -7.57 -9.87 -2.73
C ALA A 36 -6.31 -10.11 -1.88
N LEU A 37 -6.08 -11.36 -1.46
CA LEU A 37 -4.80 -11.81 -0.89
C LEU A 37 -3.70 -11.48 -1.89
N THR A 38 -2.74 -10.61 -1.52
CA THR A 38 -1.69 -10.11 -2.41
C THR A 38 -0.83 -11.25 -3.00
N PRO A 39 -1.10 -11.74 -4.22
CA PRO A 39 -0.29 -12.77 -4.82
C PRO A 39 1.05 -12.16 -5.28
N PRO A 40 2.11 -12.98 -5.52
CA PRO A 40 3.44 -12.49 -5.88
C PRO A 40 3.46 -11.51 -7.07
N GLU A 41 2.57 -11.70 -8.04
CA GLU A 41 2.42 -10.89 -9.25
C GLU A 41 2.00 -9.45 -8.94
N MET A 42 1.25 -9.25 -7.84
CA MET A 42 0.85 -7.91 -7.39
C MET A 42 1.97 -7.15 -6.67
N LYS A 43 3.14 -7.78 -6.46
CA LYS A 43 4.35 -7.09 -5.99
C LYS A 43 5.07 -6.37 -7.13
N GLY A 44 4.77 -6.71 -8.39
CA GLY A 44 5.48 -6.22 -9.57
C GLY A 44 6.90 -6.76 -9.71
N GLU A 45 7.48 -6.67 -10.90
CA GLU A 45 8.89 -7.03 -11.12
C GLU A 45 9.81 -5.90 -10.62
N PRO A 46 11.08 -6.19 -10.24
CA PRO A 46 12.06 -5.16 -9.94
C PRO A 46 12.08 -4.04 -10.98
N GLU A 47 12.28 -2.81 -10.53
CA GLU A 47 12.38 -1.62 -11.39
C GLU A 47 11.11 -1.27 -12.19
N THR A 48 9.96 -1.85 -11.84
CA THR A 48 8.65 -1.47 -12.41
C THR A 48 7.90 -0.47 -11.54
N ALA A 49 6.98 0.29 -12.16
CA ALA A 49 6.08 1.20 -11.43
C ALA A 49 5.25 0.47 -10.36
N LEU A 50 4.77 -0.75 -10.68
CA LEU A 50 4.05 -1.60 -9.73
C LEU A 50 4.92 -2.00 -8.53
N ARG A 51 6.21 -2.28 -8.75
CA ARG A 51 7.14 -2.59 -7.66
C ARG A 51 7.38 -1.39 -6.76
N LEU A 52 7.59 -0.21 -7.34
CA LEU A 52 7.73 1.03 -6.58
C LEU A 52 6.48 1.29 -5.72
N ALA A 53 5.28 1.17 -6.30
CA ALA A 53 4.03 1.38 -5.59
C ALA A 53 3.82 0.35 -4.47
N TYR A 54 4.19 -0.91 -4.69
CA TYR A 54 4.15 -1.96 -3.67
C TYR A 54 5.10 -1.68 -2.50
N GLU A 55 6.31 -1.20 -2.78
CA GLU A 55 7.29 -0.87 -1.74
C GLU A 55 6.87 0.34 -0.89
N GLU A 56 6.32 1.38 -1.52
CA GLU A 56 5.76 2.53 -0.82
C GLU A 56 4.55 2.14 0.05
N ARG A 57 3.67 1.28 -0.45
CA ARG A 57 2.59 0.69 0.35
C ARG A 57 3.12 -0.07 1.56
N LEU A 58 4.16 -0.89 1.41
CA LEU A 58 4.78 -1.62 2.53
C LEU A 58 5.38 -0.68 3.57
N ARG A 59 6.03 0.42 3.14
CA ARG A 59 6.58 1.44 4.04
C ARG A 59 5.47 2.11 4.85
N ALA A 60 4.40 2.54 4.18
CA ALA A 60 3.24 3.15 4.82
C ALA A 60 2.54 2.19 5.79
N LEU A 61 2.35 0.92 5.40
CA LEU A 61 1.78 -0.11 6.28
C LEU A 61 2.61 -0.32 7.56
N ARG A 62 3.95 -0.32 7.45
CA ARG A 62 4.83 -0.42 8.63
C ARG A 62 4.74 0.81 9.53
N ALA A 63 4.62 2.00 8.96
CA ALA A 63 4.40 3.22 9.74
C ALA A 63 3.06 3.20 10.48
N TRP A 64 1.99 2.86 9.76
CA TRP A 64 0.63 2.69 10.30
C TRP A 64 0.56 1.69 11.45
N ARG A 65 1.24 0.54 11.31
CA ARG A 65 1.35 -0.49 12.35
C ARG A 65 2.07 0.02 13.59
N ARG A 66 3.21 0.69 13.42
CA ARG A 66 4.00 1.25 14.53
C ARG A 66 3.23 2.31 15.31
N ALA A 67 2.50 3.20 14.63
CA ALA A 67 1.65 4.21 15.27
C ALA A 67 0.57 3.59 16.18
N ARG A 68 0.21 2.32 15.94
CA ARG A 68 -0.80 1.58 16.71
C ARG A 68 -0.21 0.55 17.68
N GLY A 69 1.11 0.52 17.84
CA GLY A 69 1.79 -0.48 18.67
C GLY A 69 1.68 -1.92 18.13
N LEU A 70 1.37 -2.08 16.84
CA LEU A 70 1.26 -3.37 16.16
C LEU A 70 2.61 -3.75 15.53
N GLY A 71 3.64 -3.92 16.36
CA GLY A 71 5.03 -4.21 15.96
C GLY A 71 5.43 -5.65 16.20
#